data_AF-A0A4Z1I4X7-F1
#
_entry.id   AF-A0A4Z1I4X7-F1
#
_cell.length_a   1.000
_cell.length_b   1.000
_cell.length_c   1.000
_cell.angle_alpha   90.00
_cell.angle_beta   90.00
_cell.angle_gamma   90.00
#
_symmetry.space_group_name_H-M   'P 1'
#
loop_
_entity.id
_entity.type
_entity.pdbx_description
1 polymer ?
#
loop_
_entity_poly.entity_id
_entity_poly.type
_entity_poly.pdbx_seq_one_letter_code
_entity_poly.pdbx_strand_id
1 'polypeptide(L)'
;MPREITDIKSFLEICRRKDASSARIKKNVGKTSAIKIKVRCQKYLYTLVLKDLEKAEKLKQSLPPNLTIADTPKKNQKGKRIA
;
A
#
# COMPACT_ATOMS: atom_id res chain seq x y z
N MET A 1 -6.13 1.27 -15.09
CA MET A 1 -7.21 1.34 -14.08
C MET A 1 -6.74 0.76 -12.75
N PRO A 2 -7.08 1.33 -11.60
CA PRO A 2 -6.80 0.73 -10.29
C PRO A 2 -7.66 -0.51 -10.04
N ARG A 3 -7.15 -1.47 -9.25
CA ARG A 3 -7.90 -2.64 -8.77
C ARG A 3 -7.77 -2.75 -7.25
N GLU A 4 -8.86 -3.10 -6.59
CA GLU A 4 -8.86 -3.40 -5.16
C GLU A 4 -8.76 -4.91 -4.95
N ILE A 5 -8.02 -5.31 -3.92
CA ILE A 5 -7.90 -6.69 -3.47
C ILE A 5 -8.35 -6.72 -2.02
N THR A 6 -9.22 -7.67 -1.69
CA THR A 6 -9.75 -7.88 -0.35
C THR A 6 -8.99 -8.96 0.42
N ASP A 7 -8.51 -9.99 -0.27
CA ASP A 7 -7.79 -11.11 0.33
C ASP A 7 -6.28 -10.84 0.47
N ILE A 8 -5.74 -11.17 1.64
CA ILE A 8 -4.34 -10.95 1.98
C ILE A 8 -3.42 -11.94 1.23
N LYS A 9 -3.85 -13.19 1.03
CA LYS A 9 -3.01 -14.20 0.35
C LYS A 9 -2.76 -13.80 -1.10
N SER A 10 -3.85 -13.46 -1.80
CA SER A 10 -3.81 -12.94 -3.17
C SER A 10 -2.93 -11.69 -3.30
N PHE A 11 -2.96 -10.80 -2.29
CA PHE A 11 -2.12 -9.61 -2.26
C PHE A 11 -0.62 -9.95 -2.13
N LEU A 12 -0.26 -10.90 -1.26
CA LEU A 12 1.14 -11.34 -1.10
C LEU A 12 1.68 -12.03 -2.35
N GLU A 13 0.86 -12.83 -3.04
CA GLU A 13 1.22 -13.41 -4.34
C GLU A 13 1.55 -12.31 -5.36
N ILE A 14 0.74 -11.25 -5.40
CA ILE A 14 0.98 -10.12 -6.31
C ILE A 14 2.28 -9.39 -5.99
N CYS A 15 2.62 -9.23 -4.71
CA CYS A 15 3.88 -8.60 -4.30
C CYS A 15 5.11 -9.39 -4.73
N ARG A 16 5.01 -10.73 -4.86
CA ARG A 16 6.11 -11.62 -5.26
C ARG A 16 6.28 -11.75 -6.78
N ARG A 17 5.33 -11.25 -7.57
CA ARG A 17 5.44 -11.32 -9.04
C ARG A 17 6.55 -10.41 -9.56
N LYS A 18 7.16 -10.82 -10.68
CA LYS A 18 8.25 -10.07 -11.35
C LYS A 18 7.83 -8.70 -11.88
N ASP A 19 6.53 -8.48 -12.11
CA ASP A 19 6.00 -7.22 -12.63
C ASP A 19 5.69 -6.19 -11.53
N ALA A 20 5.80 -6.56 -10.25
CA ALA A 20 5.65 -5.64 -9.14
C ALA A 20 6.90 -4.77 -8.96
N SER A 21 6.75 -3.45 -9.11
CA SER A 21 7.89 -2.51 -9.15
C SER A 21 8.06 -1.71 -7.85
N SER A 22 6.95 -1.27 -7.25
CA SER A 22 6.98 -0.42 -6.05
C SER A 22 5.72 -0.59 -5.22
N ALA A 23 5.86 -0.56 -3.90
CA ALA A 23 4.75 -0.45 -2.96
C ALA A 23 4.70 0.96 -2.37
N ARG A 24 3.48 1.51 -2.28
CA ARG A 24 3.21 2.78 -1.59
C ARG A 24 2.26 2.53 -0.42
N ILE A 25 2.68 2.95 0.76
CA ILE A 25 1.85 2.84 1.96
C ILE A 25 1.20 4.20 2.21
N LYS A 26 -0.12 4.22 2.26
CA LYS A 26 -0.90 5.42 2.56
C LYS A 26 -1.68 5.18 3.84
N LYS A 27 -1.25 5.83 4.91
CA LYS A 27 -2.01 5.93 6.17
C LYS A 27 -3.03 7.05 6.01
N ASN A 28 -4.33 6.74 6.08
CA ASN A 28 -5.36 7.78 6.14
C ASN A 28 -5.63 8.10 7.61
N VAL A 29 -5.30 9.33 8.01
CA VAL A 29 -5.60 9.86 9.34
C VAL A 29 -6.88 10.70 9.19
N GLY A 30 -8.00 10.25 9.73
CA GLY A 30 -9.34 10.86 9.56
C GLY A 30 -10.47 9.96 10.09
N LYS A 31 -11.70 10.10 9.58
CA LYS A 31 -12.91 9.37 10.04
C LYS A 31 -12.83 7.83 10.01
N THR A 32 -11.88 7.27 9.27
CA THR A 32 -11.64 5.82 9.26
C THR A 32 -10.14 5.63 9.21
N SER A 33 -9.55 5.09 10.28
CA SER A 33 -8.12 4.77 10.41
C SER A 33 -7.71 3.62 9.49
N ALA A 34 -7.90 3.80 8.19
CA ALA A 34 -7.63 2.80 7.17
C ALA A 34 -6.24 3.03 6.56
N ILE A 35 -5.47 1.96 6.47
CA ILE A 35 -4.17 1.91 5.81
C ILE A 35 -4.37 1.27 4.45
N LYS A 36 -3.89 1.93 3.41
CA LYS A 36 -3.94 1.42 2.05
C LYS A 36 -2.53 1.08 1.60
N ILE A 37 -2.28 -0.20 1.35
CA ILE A 37 -1.03 -0.68 0.75
C ILE A 37 -1.27 -0.78 -0.76
N LYS A 38 -0.52 -0.01 -1.54
CA LYS A 38 -0.71 0.13 -2.98
C LYS A 38 0.50 -0.41 -3.72
N VAL A 39 0.35 -1.53 -4.41
CA VAL A 39 1.42 -2.12 -5.22
C VAL A 39 1.24 -1.71 -6.66
N ARG A 40 2.31 -1.16 -7.25
CA ARG A 40 2.36 -0.86 -8.68
C ARG A 40 2.88 -2.09 -9.41
N CYS A 41 2.06 -2.60 -10.32
CA CYS A 41 2.46 -3.55 -11.33
C CYS A 41 2.49 -2.87 -12.71
N GLN A 42 2.86 -3.62 -13.75
CA GLN A 42 2.94 -3.08 -15.12
C GLN A 42 1.58 -2.52 -15.60
N LYS A 43 0.51 -3.31 -15.48
CA LYS A 43 -0.83 -2.96 -15.99
C LYS A 43 -1.74 -2.27 -14.95
N TYR A 44 -1.67 -2.71 -13.69
CA TYR A 44 -2.62 -2.30 -12.65
C TYR A 44 -1.89 -1.73 -11.42
N LEU A 45 -2.60 -0.85 -10.72
CA LEU A 45 -2.26 -0.49 -9.34
C LEU A 45 -3.21 -1.26 -8.43
N TYR A 46 -2.67 -2.19 -7.67
CA TYR A 46 -3.40 -3.03 -6.74
C TYR A 46 -3.41 -2.36 -5.37
N THR A 47 -4.58 -2.29 -4.74
CA THR A 47 -4.74 -1.70 -3.41
C THR A 47 -5.33 -2.73 -2.46
N LEU A 48 -4.65 -2.97 -1.34
CA LEU A 48 -5.21 -3.65 -0.17
C LEU A 48 -5.58 -2.60 0.87
N VAL A 49 -6.80 -2.64 1.38
CA VAL A 49 -7.28 -1.74 2.43
C VAL A 49 -7.39 -2.51 3.74
N LEU A 50 -6.63 -2.07 4.74
CA LEU A 50 -6.63 -2.64 6.09
C LEU A 50 -7.15 -1.60 7.08
N LYS A 51 -7.97 -2.02 8.03
CA LYS A 51 -8.45 -1.17 9.14
C LYS A 51 -7.57 -1.28 10.39
N ASP A 52 -6.81 -2.36 10.49
CA ASP A 52 -5.99 -2.71 11.64
C ASP A 52 -4.53 -2.28 11.40
N LEU A 53 -3.99 -1.46 12.31
CA LEU A 53 -2.62 -0.94 12.25
C LEU A 53 -1.59 -2.05 12.46
N GLU A 54 -1.82 -2.95 13.41
CA GLU A 54 -0.83 -3.97 13.77
C GLU A 54 -0.66 -4.98 12.63
N LYS A 55 -1.78 -5.40 12.03
CA LYS A 55 -1.75 -6.27 10.84
C LYS A 55 -1.07 -5.60 9.66
N ALA A 56 -1.26 -4.29 9.47
CA ALA A 56 -0.62 -3.56 8.38
C ALA A 56 0.90 -3.48 8.55
N GLU A 57 1.41 -3.27 9.77
CA GLU A 57 2.85 -3.26 10.04
C GLU A 57 3.47 -4.66 9.86
N LYS A 58 2.79 -5.74 10.30
CA LYS A 58 3.21 -7.13 10.01
C LYS A 58 3.23 -7.43 8.50
N LEU A 59 2.23 -6.94 7.76
CA LEU A 59 2.19 -7.06 6.31
C LEU A 59 3.31 -6.30 5.63
N LYS A 60 3.67 -5.11 6.11
CA LYS A 60 4.82 -4.33 5.62
C LYS A 60 6.12 -5.12 5.75
N GLN A 61 6.32 -5.83 6.87
CA GLN A 61 7.48 -6.70 7.08
C GLN A 61 7.48 -7.95 6.18
N SER A 62 6.30 -8.43 5.79
CA SER A 62 6.14 -9.61 4.93
C SER A 62 6.34 -9.31 3.44
N LEU A 63 6.48 -8.04 3.07
CA LEU A 63 6.73 -7.65 1.68
C LEU A 63 8.14 -8.07 1.25
N PRO A 64 8.33 -8.46 -0.02
CA PRO A 64 9.64 -8.85 -0.51
C PRO A 64 10.60 -7.64 -0.48
N PRO A 65 11.86 -7.83 -0.03
CA PRO A 65 12.83 -6.75 0.14
C PRO A 65 13.24 -6.08 -1.18
N ASN A 66 13.10 -6.79 -2.31
CA ASN A 66 13.37 -6.27 -3.65
C ASN A 66 12.33 -5.22 -4.10
N LEU A 67 11.19 -5.12 -3.41
CA LEU A 67 10.14 -4.18 -3.74
C LEU A 67 10.45 -2.82 -3.11
N THR A 68 10.50 -1.77 -3.93
CA THR A 68 10.74 -0.41 -3.42
C THR A 68 9.53 0.06 -2.60
N ILE A 69 9.70 0.22 -1.29
CA ILE A 69 8.63 0.67 -0.38
C ILE A 69 8.79 2.16 -0.15
N ALA A 70 7.76 2.93 -0.50
CA ALA A 70 7.69 4.37 -0.25
C ALA A 70 6.48 4.71 0.62
N ASP A 71 6.70 5.45 1.70
CA ASP A 71 5.62 6.01 2.49
C ASP A 71 5.07 7.27 1.80
N THR A 72 3.73 7.38 1.72
CA THR A 72 3.11 8.54 1.05
C THR A 72 3.15 9.73 2.01
N PRO A 73 3.74 10.88 1.65
CA PRO A 73 3.82 12.03 2.55
C PRO A 73 2.44 12.54 2.96
N LYS A 74 2.33 13.00 4.21
CA LYS A 74 1.10 13.61 4.74
C LYS A 74 0.83 14.90 3.95
N LYS A 75 -0.42 15.08 3.51
CA LYS A 75 -0.86 16.33 2.88
C LYS A 75 -1.23 17.32 3.98
N ASN A 76 -0.76 18.55 3.88
CA ASN A 76 -1.19 19.64 4.75
C ASN A 76 -2.63 20.09 4.40
N GLN A 77 -3.27 20.91 5.24
CA GLN A 77 -4.65 21.39 5.04
C GLN A 77 -4.87 22.07 3.67
N LYS A 78 -3.81 22.62 3.06
CA LYS A 78 -3.82 23.22 1.70
C LYS A 78 -3.52 22.23 0.56
N GLY A 79 -3.55 20.92 0.81
CA GLY A 79 -3.31 19.87 -0.19
C GLY A 79 -1.85 19.67 -0.64
N LYS A 80 -0.92 20.53 -0.20
CA LYS A 80 0.52 20.42 -0.49
C LYS A 80 1.14 19.23 0.25
N ARG A 81 1.97 18.45 -0.45
CA ARG A 81 2.81 17.39 0.13
C ARG A 81 3.99 18.07 0.83
N ILE A 82 4.15 17.83 2.11
CA ILE A 82 5.34 18.25 2.85
C ILE A 82 6.29 17.04 2.85
N ALA A 83 7.55 17.29 2.54
CA ALA A 83 8.60 16.27 2.58
C ALA A 83 8.78 15.76 4.02
#